data_AF-A0A0G4H680-F1
#
_entry.id   AF-A0A0G4H680-F1
#
_cell.length_a   1.000
_cell.length_b   1.000
_cell.length_c   1.000
_cell.angle_alpha   90.00
_cell.angle_beta   90.00
_cell.angle_gamma   90.00
#
_symmetry.space_group_name_H-M   'P 1'
#
loop_
_entity.id
_entity.type
_entity.pdbx_description
1 polymer ?
#
loop_
_entity_poly.entity_id
_entity_poly.type
_entity_poly.pdbx_seq_one_letter_code
_entity_poly.pdbx_strand_id
1 'polypeptide(L)'
;MQPLRTRPDFTLVRRAAANEKQRDAEQYAQRLVKQNQTTKWFEAGVTNARRINRKRESKFEQEELRMANQELTLRRQTRLRQLYESEAQMYEAELEQRGLAIQREYA
;
A
#
# COMPACT_ATOMS: atom_id res chain seq x y z
N MET A 1 -16.27 -79.71 -8.20
CA MET A 1 -15.41 -79.47 -7.01
C MET A 1 -15.22 -77.97 -6.87
N GLN A 2 -15.93 -77.32 -5.95
CA GLN A 2 -15.73 -75.89 -5.66
C GLN A 2 -14.53 -75.73 -4.71
N PRO A 3 -13.62 -74.75 -4.93
CA PRO A 3 -12.51 -74.54 -4.02
C PRO A 3 -13.02 -73.99 -2.68
N LEU A 4 -12.63 -74.65 -1.59
CA LEU A 4 -12.87 -74.22 -0.21
C LEU A 4 -12.24 -72.84 -0.01
N ARG A 5 -13.06 -71.83 0.24
CA ARG A 5 -12.59 -70.50 0.71
C ARG A 5 -11.93 -70.69 2.07
N THR A 6 -10.61 -70.72 2.09
CA THR A 6 -9.83 -70.71 3.33
C THR A 6 -10.03 -69.38 4.04
N ARG A 7 -10.28 -69.43 5.36
CA ARG A 7 -10.39 -68.23 6.21
C ARG A 7 -9.09 -67.42 6.12
N PRO A 8 -9.15 -66.09 5.97
CA PRO A 8 -7.93 -65.28 5.89
C PRO A 8 -7.18 -65.34 7.23
N ASP A 9 -5.86 -65.56 7.17
CA ASP A 9 -5.01 -65.57 8.36
C ASP A 9 -5.13 -64.25 9.12
N PHE A 10 -5.35 -64.32 10.43
CA PHE A 10 -5.52 -63.15 11.31
C PHE A 10 -4.34 -62.16 11.19
N THR A 11 -3.13 -62.66 10.99
CA THR A 11 -1.92 -61.85 10.80
C THR A 11 -1.94 -61.08 9.47
N LEU A 12 -2.49 -61.67 8.40
CA LEU A 12 -2.67 -61.01 7.10
C LEU A 12 -3.74 -59.92 7.20
N VAL A 13 -4.87 -60.20 7.85
CA VAL A 13 -5.94 -59.20 8.08
C VAL A 13 -5.41 -58.02 8.90
N ARG A 14 -4.64 -58.29 9.96
CA ARG A 14 -4.02 -57.24 10.79
C ARG A 14 -3.02 -56.38 10.00
N ARG A 15 -2.20 -56.99 9.14
CA ARG A 15 -1.27 -56.26 8.27
C ARG A 15 -2.00 -55.43 7.22
N ALA A 16 -3.06 -55.98 6.61
CA ALA A 16 -3.87 -55.26 5.64
C ALA A 16 -4.52 -54.02 6.27
N ALA A 17 -5.09 -54.15 7.47
CA ALA A 17 -5.66 -53.03 8.21
C ALA A 17 -4.62 -51.97 8.60
N ALA A 18 -3.41 -52.38 8.98
CA ALA A 18 -2.31 -51.45 9.27
C ALA A 18 -1.86 -50.69 8.02
N ASN A 19 -1.72 -51.38 6.88
CA ASN A 19 -1.36 -50.77 5.60
C ASN A 19 -2.44 -49.80 5.11
N GLU A 20 -3.72 -50.14 5.28
CA GLU A 20 -4.83 -49.26 4.94
C GLU A 20 -4.83 -47.99 5.78
N LYS A 21 -4.65 -48.11 7.10
CA LYS A 21 -4.52 -46.96 8.00
C LYS A 21 -3.34 -46.07 7.64
N GLN A 22 -2.20 -46.66 7.26
CA GLN A 22 -1.03 -45.90 6.83
C GLN A 22 -1.29 -45.18 5.51
N ARG A 23 -1.90 -45.85 4.54
CA ARG A 23 -2.29 -45.24 3.25
C ARG A 23 -3.20 -44.03 3.46
N ASP A 24 -4.19 -44.14 4.35
CA ASP A 24 -5.12 -43.04 4.63
C ASP A 24 -4.41 -41.87 5.31
N ALA A 25 -3.47 -42.14 6.23
CA ALA A 25 -2.63 -41.12 6.85
C ALA A 25 -1.73 -40.41 5.83
N GLU A 26 -1.13 -41.15 4.89
CA GLU A 26 -0.30 -40.60 3.82
C GLU A 26 -1.10 -39.71 2.87
N GLN A 27 -2.30 -40.15 2.49
CA GLN A 27 -3.22 -39.34 1.66
C GLN A 27 -3.64 -38.05 2.37
N TYR A 28 -3.94 -38.13 3.66
CA TYR A 28 -4.28 -36.96 4.46
C TYR A 28 -3.09 -35.99 4.57
N ALA A 29 -1.88 -36.50 4.83
CA ALA A 29 -0.66 -35.69 4.87
C ALA A 29 -0.41 -34.97 3.54
N GLN A 30 -0.59 -35.65 2.41
CA GLN A 30 -0.46 -35.02 1.09
C GLN A 30 -1.48 -33.90 0.86
N ARG A 31 -2.74 -34.10 1.29
CA ARG A 31 -3.77 -33.05 1.22
C ARG A 31 -3.40 -31.85 2.08
N LEU A 32 -2.91 -32.07 3.31
CA LEU A 32 -2.47 -30.99 4.19
C LEU A 32 -1.30 -30.21 3.61
N VAL A 33 -0.31 -30.86 3.00
CA VAL A 33 0.82 -30.18 2.35
C VAL A 33 0.31 -29.25 1.25
N LYS A 34 -0.61 -29.74 0.41
CA LYS A 34 -1.19 -28.93 -0.68
C LYS A 34 -1.98 -27.73 -0.14
N GLN A 35 -2.81 -27.94 0.87
CA GLN A 35 -3.55 -26.85 1.53
C GLN A 35 -2.60 -25.82 2.16
N ASN A 36 -1.56 -26.27 2.86
CA ASN A 36 -0.58 -25.39 3.48
C ASN A 36 0.15 -24.51 2.46
N GLN A 37 0.54 -25.08 1.32
CA GLN A 37 1.16 -24.32 0.23
C GLN A 37 0.23 -23.23 -0.31
N THR A 38 -1.04 -23.56 -0.56
CA THR A 38 -2.03 -22.58 -1.03
C THR A 38 -2.26 -21.47 0.00
N THR A 39 -2.41 -21.82 1.28
CA THR A 39 -2.60 -20.85 2.36
C THR A 39 -1.40 -19.91 2.47
N LYS A 40 -0.18 -20.45 2.50
CA LYS A 40 1.05 -19.65 2.54
C LYS A 40 1.15 -18.69 1.36
N TRP A 41 0.84 -19.16 0.15
CA TRP A 41 0.85 -18.32 -1.03
C TRP A 41 -0.17 -17.18 -0.92
N PHE A 42 -1.40 -17.49 -0.47
CA PHE A 42 -2.45 -16.49 -0.29
C PHE A 42 -2.07 -15.44 0.77
N GLU A 43 -1.61 -15.86 1.94
CA GLU A 43 -1.20 -14.96 3.02
C GLU A 43 -0.04 -14.05 2.60
N ALA A 44 0.95 -14.59 1.88
CA ALA A 44 2.04 -13.81 1.31
C ALA A 44 1.54 -12.81 0.27
N GLY A 45 0.59 -13.22 -0.59
CA GLY A 45 -0.06 -12.36 -1.57
C GLY A 45 -0.79 -11.18 -0.93
N VAL A 46 -1.64 -11.45 0.07
CA VAL A 46 -2.39 -10.43 0.81
C VAL A 46 -1.45 -9.45 1.52
N THR A 47 -0.41 -9.96 2.18
CA THR A 47 0.56 -9.12 2.89
C THR A 47 1.33 -8.22 1.93
N ASN A 48 1.75 -8.75 0.77
CA ASN A 48 2.41 -7.96 -0.26
C ASN A 48 1.49 -6.92 -0.87
N ALA A 49 0.24 -7.25 -1.17
CA ALA A 49 -0.75 -6.32 -1.70
C ALA A 49 -0.97 -5.14 -0.73
N ARG A 50 -1.17 -5.43 0.56
CA ARG A 50 -1.28 -4.39 1.61
C ARG A 50 -0.05 -3.49 1.66
N ARG A 51 1.15 -4.09 1.61
CA ARG A 51 2.41 -3.33 1.62
C ARG A 51 2.54 -2.41 0.40
N ILE A 52 2.17 -2.88 -0.79
CA ILE A 52 2.21 -2.09 -2.02
C ILE A 52 1.21 -0.94 -1.95
N ASN A 53 -0.02 -1.21 -1.53
CA ASN A 53 -1.07 -0.18 -1.42
C ASN A 53 -0.66 0.91 -0.42
N ARG A 54 -0.17 0.54 0.76
CA ARG A 54 0.31 1.50 1.76
C ARG A 54 1.45 2.39 1.24
N LYS A 55 2.36 1.83 0.42
CA LYS A 55 3.42 2.62 -0.21
C LYS A 55 2.88 3.61 -1.24
N ARG A 56 1.86 3.21 -2.01
CA ARG A 56 1.21 4.08 -3.00
C ARG A 56 0.44 5.20 -2.33
N GLU A 57 -0.36 4.87 -1.32
CA GLU A 57 -1.11 5.83 -0.49
C GLU A 57 -0.16 6.85 0.14
N SER A 58 0.90 6.39 0.81
CA SER A 58 1.87 7.31 1.43
C SER A 58 2.57 8.21 0.42
N LYS A 59 2.88 7.71 -0.79
CA LYS A 59 3.46 8.53 -1.85
C LYS A 59 2.48 9.60 -2.34
N PHE A 60 1.22 9.22 -2.53
CA PHE A 60 0.16 10.15 -2.94
C PHE A 60 -0.05 11.25 -1.89
N GLU A 61 -0.15 10.89 -0.62
CA GLU A 61 -0.27 11.83 0.50
C GLU A 61 0.91 12.81 0.54
N GLN A 62 2.14 12.33 0.35
CA GLN A 62 3.33 13.19 0.34
C GLN A 62 3.33 14.16 -0.84
N GLU A 63 2.89 13.70 -2.02
CA GLU A 63 2.79 14.55 -3.21
C GLU A 63 1.73 15.64 -3.02
N GLU A 64 0.56 15.30 -2.48
CA GLU A 64 -0.48 16.27 -2.16
C GLU A 64 -0.02 17.31 -1.14
N LEU A 65 0.61 16.88 -0.04
CA LEU A 65 1.15 17.79 0.96
C LEU A 65 2.22 18.73 0.38
N ARG A 66 3.06 18.22 -0.53
CA ARG A 66 4.07 19.03 -1.23
C ARG A 66 3.40 20.09 -2.10
N MET A 67 2.39 19.72 -2.88
CA MET A 67 1.66 20.67 -3.74
C MET A 67 0.94 21.73 -2.91
N ALA A 68 0.27 21.34 -1.83
CA ALA A 68 -0.40 22.27 -0.92
C ALA A 68 0.57 23.30 -0.32
N ASN A 69 1.77 22.88 0.07
CA ASN A 69 2.81 23.78 0.58
C ASN A 69 3.35 24.75 -0.48
N GLN A 70 3.52 24.28 -1.72
CA GLN A 70 3.91 25.14 -2.84
C GLN A 70 2.84 26.20 -3.11
N GLU A 71 1.58 25.78 -3.14
CA GLU A 71 0.46 26.69 -3.33
C GLU A 71 0.36 27.73 -2.21
N LEU A 72 0.50 27.31 -0.96
CA LEU A 72 0.51 28.22 0.19
C LEU A 72 1.62 29.28 0.07
N THR A 73 2.80 28.86 -0.36
CA THR A 73 3.96 29.75 -0.56
C THR A 73 3.66 30.78 -1.65
N LEU A 74 3.13 30.33 -2.79
CA LEU A 74 2.74 31.22 -3.89
C LEU A 74 1.68 32.23 -3.44
N ARG A 75 0.61 31.76 -2.78
CA ARG A 75 -0.46 32.62 -2.25
C ARG A 75 0.08 33.67 -1.27
N ARG A 76 1.02 33.30 -0.41
CA ARG A 76 1.69 34.24 0.50
C ARG A 76 2.49 35.30 -0.25
N GLN A 77 3.27 34.90 -1.25
CA GLN A 77 4.05 35.84 -2.07
C GLN A 77 3.14 36.80 -2.84
N THR A 78 2.06 36.30 -3.44
CA THR A 78 1.07 37.15 -4.13
C THR A 78 0.44 38.14 -3.18
N ARG A 79 0.04 37.70 -1.98
CA ARG A 79 -0.57 38.59 -0.98
C ARG A 79 0.41 39.65 -0.48
N LEU A 80 1.67 39.28 -0.26
CA LEU A 80 2.71 40.20 0.17
C LEU A 80 3.02 41.23 -0.93
N ARG A 81 3.06 40.80 -2.19
CA ARG A 81 3.21 41.69 -3.33
C ARG A 81 2.06 42.69 -3.43
N GLN A 82 0.82 42.23 -3.28
CA GLN A 82 -0.36 43.12 -3.27
C GLN A 82 -0.29 44.14 -2.14
N LEU A 83 0.17 43.73 -0.95
CA LEU A 83 0.37 44.65 0.17
C LEU A 83 1.38 45.74 -0.20
N TYR A 84 2.55 45.36 -0.70
CA TYR A 84 3.57 46.34 -1.09
C TYR A 84 3.14 47.23 -2.27
N GLU A 85 2.41 46.69 -3.24
CA GLU A 85 1.82 47.49 -4.32
C GLU A 85 0.83 48.52 -3.77
N SER A 86 -0.01 48.13 -2.80
CA SER A 86 -0.95 49.07 -2.16
C SER A 86 -0.24 50.14 -1.33
N GLU A 87 0.79 49.78 -0.56
CA GLU A 87 1.59 50.72 0.22
C GLU A 87 2.35 51.68 -0.69
N ALA A 88 2.94 51.18 -1.79
CA ALA A 88 3.64 52.00 -2.76
C ALA A 88 2.72 53.05 -3.39
N GLN A 89 1.50 52.67 -3.76
CA GLN A 89 0.50 53.62 -4.28
C GLN A 89 0.12 54.69 -3.25
N MET A 90 -0.03 54.31 -1.98
CA MET A 90 -0.31 55.27 -0.91
C MET A 90 0.83 56.28 -0.74
N TYR A 91 2.08 55.81 -0.68
CA TYR A 91 3.24 56.69 -0.54
C TYR A 91 3.46 57.57 -1.78
N GLU A 92 3.19 57.06 -2.98
CA GLU A 92 3.29 57.85 -4.20
C GLU A 92 2.28 59.00 -4.19
N ALA A 93 1.04 58.75 -3.76
CA ALA A 93 0.03 59.80 -3.59
C ALA A 93 0.42 60.84 -2.52
N GLU A 94 0.99 60.41 -1.39
CA GLU A 94 1.48 61.32 -0.35
C GLU A 94 2.65 62.20 -0.81
N LEU A 95 3.56 61.64 -1.62
CA LEU A 95 4.69 62.38 -2.19
C LEU A 95 4.23 63.37 -3.25
N GLU A 96 3.28 62.98 -4.10
CA GLU A 96 2.69 63.85 -5.12
C GLU A 96 2.05 65.09 -4.50
N GLN A 97 1.35 64.95 -3.38
CA GLN A 97 0.81 66.09 -2.61
C GLN A 97 1.90 67.06 -2.12
N ARG A 98 3.13 66.57 -1.93
CA ARG A 98 4.31 67.37 -1.54
C ARG A 98 5.11 67.87 -2.74
N GLY A 99 4.67 67.59 -3.97
CA GLY A 99 5.41 67.90 -5.20
C GLY A 99 6.67 67.05 -5.39
N LEU A 100 6.76 65.89 -4.72
CA LEU A 100 7.87 64.94 -4.80
C LEU A 100 7.42 63.69 -5.56
N ALA A 101 8.38 62.93 -6.10
CA ALA A 101 8.12 61.68 -6.81
C ALA A 101 9.17 60.61 -6.50
N ILE A 102 8.78 59.34 -6.58
CA ILE A 102 9.70 58.20 -6.40
C ILE A 102 10.47 57.98 -7.71
N GLN A 103 11.80 57.96 -7.64
CA GLN A 103 12.64 57.62 -8.78
C GLN A 103 12.47 56.14 -9.13
N ARG A 104 11.99 55.86 -10.35
CA ARG A 104 11.86 54.51 -10.87
C ARG A 104 13.12 54.14 -11.67
N GLU A 105 13.78 53.07 -11.29
CA GLU A 105 14.82 52.47 -12.13
C GLU A 105 14.15 51.71 -13.27
N TYR A 106 14.35 52.18 -14.50
CA TYR A 106 14.00 51.43 -15.70
C TYR A 106 15.19 50.53 -16.04
N ALA A 107 15.01 49.22 -15.85
CA ALA A 107 15.95 48.19 -16.30
C ALA A 107 15.65 47.79 -17.75
#